data_AF-A0A813C220-F1
#
_entry.id   AF-A0A813C220-F1
#
_cell.length_a   1.000
_cell.length_b   1.000
_cell.length_c   1.000
_cell.angle_alpha   90.00
_cell.angle_beta   90.00
_cell.angle_gamma   90.00
#
_symmetry.space_group_name_H-M   'P 1'
#
loop_
_entity.id
_entity.type
_entity.pdbx_description
1 polymer ?
#
loop_
_entity_poly.entity_id
_entity_poly.type
_entity_poly.pdbx_seq_one_letter_code
_entity_poly.pdbx_strand_id
1 'polypeptide(L)'
;MTAFLTELRRRARDKDELGKRFFCVIDSLVSFYVLGKGRSSSKRLNRVSRLIPMCLWTISKWNFSDGASYENAVAALFKYLNALRGRLPRTMAELDEELAEYINHLYQEGDAVTLAGWTLSGLKRFFPRCRPHLLTSQLFLRNWQRVHLPQRTSPMTWLGARAMAGAAYKVGRPDLALSIFLGFAFFLRTMELLSLTIRRGGATEYYQRTQSLGRTMVQGRWKDSQTARIYIDDARATLVQLSLSPPTAALQRSLASVWRVAVPGCCS
;
A
#
# COMPACT_ATOMS: atom_id res chain seq x y z
N MET A 1 2.32 -9.41 -6.86
CA MET A 1 2.68 -9.87 -8.22
C MET A 1 2.39 -11.34 -8.50
N THR A 2 2.68 -12.28 -7.59
CA THR A 2 2.51 -13.72 -7.85
C THR A 2 1.07 -14.12 -8.15
N ALA A 3 0.09 -13.62 -7.38
CA ALA A 3 -1.34 -13.89 -7.65
C ALA A 3 -1.80 -13.35 -9.02
N PHE A 4 -1.38 -12.14 -9.36
CA PHE A 4 -1.65 -11.53 -10.67
C PHE A 4 -1.05 -12.34 -11.84
N LEU A 5 0.19 -12.83 -11.67
CA LEU A 5 0.85 -13.73 -12.61
C LEU A 5 0.11 -15.06 -12.79
N THR A 6 -0.41 -15.63 -11.69
CA THR A 6 -1.20 -16.87 -11.73
C THR A 6 -2.50 -16.66 -12.49
N GLU A 7 -3.20 -15.55 -12.25
CA GLU A 7 -4.44 -15.24 -12.95
C GLU A 7 -4.21 -14.98 -14.45
N LEU A 8 -3.16 -14.23 -14.81
CA LEU A 8 -2.79 -14.05 -16.21
C LEU A 8 -2.44 -15.37 -16.90
N ARG A 9 -1.75 -16.29 -16.22
CA ARG A 9 -1.47 -17.62 -16.78
C ARG A 9 -2.72 -18.45 -16.97
N ARG A 10 -3.65 -18.40 -16.00
CA ARG A 10 -4.93 -19.10 -16.10
C ARG A 10 -5.66 -18.66 -17.35
N ARG A 11 -5.74 -17.34 -17.58
CA ARG A 11 -6.38 -16.74 -18.76
C ARG A 11 -5.65 -17.02 -20.07
N ALA A 12 -4.31 -16.98 -20.06
CA ALA A 12 -3.52 -17.28 -21.26
C ALA A 12 -3.65 -18.74 -21.73
N ARG A 13 -4.12 -19.65 -20.87
CA ARG A 13 -4.39 -21.05 -21.23
C ARG A 13 -5.77 -21.27 -21.84
N ASP A 14 -6.70 -20.35 -21.60
CA ASP A 14 -8.07 -20.45 -22.06
C ASP A 14 -8.19 -19.83 -23.46
N LYS A 15 -8.52 -20.65 -24.47
CA LYS A 15 -8.59 -20.20 -25.87
C LYS A 15 -9.73 -19.20 -26.10
N ASP A 16 -10.79 -19.28 -25.31
CA ASP A 16 -11.97 -18.41 -25.45
C ASP A 16 -11.73 -17.01 -24.86
N GLU A 17 -10.70 -16.86 -24.03
CA GLU A 17 -10.31 -15.60 -23.41
C GLU A 17 -9.19 -14.87 -24.19
N LEU A 18 -8.59 -15.53 -25.18
CA LEU A 18 -7.57 -14.92 -26.05
C LEU A 18 -8.22 -13.87 -26.97
N GLY A 19 -7.70 -12.64 -26.93
CA GLY A 19 -8.20 -11.52 -27.74
C GLY A 19 -9.21 -10.61 -27.03
N LYS A 20 -9.77 -11.02 -25.88
CA LYS A 20 -10.59 -10.14 -25.03
C LYS A 20 -9.70 -9.08 -24.37
N ARG A 21 -10.18 -7.82 -24.33
CA ARG A 21 -9.51 -6.72 -23.62
C ARG A 21 -9.94 -6.72 -22.17
N PHE A 22 -9.00 -6.92 -21.25
CA PHE A 22 -9.29 -6.95 -19.83
C PHE A 22 -8.94 -5.62 -19.16
N PHE A 23 -9.85 -5.12 -18.34
CA PHE A 23 -9.55 -4.01 -17.44
C PHE A 23 -8.97 -4.56 -16.13
N CYS A 24 -7.70 -4.28 -15.87
CA CYS A 24 -6.98 -4.74 -14.69
C CYS A 24 -6.65 -3.56 -13.78
N VAL A 25 -7.24 -3.58 -12.59
CA VAL A 25 -6.96 -2.61 -11.53
C VAL A 25 -5.86 -3.16 -10.63
N ILE A 26 -4.81 -2.36 -10.40
CA ILE A 26 -3.61 -2.77 -9.68
C ILE A 26 -3.32 -1.78 -8.54
N ASP A 27 -3.18 -2.34 -7.34
CA ASP A 27 -2.91 -1.65 -6.07
C ASP A 27 -1.45 -1.16 -5.92
N SER A 28 -0.60 -1.49 -6.88
CA SER A 28 0.83 -1.21 -6.89
C SER A 28 1.22 -0.48 -8.16
N LEU A 29 1.58 0.81 -8.03
CA LEU A 29 2.16 1.60 -9.11
C LEU A 29 3.38 0.90 -9.75
N VAL A 30 4.24 0.25 -8.94
CA VAL A 30 5.37 -0.53 -9.46
C VAL A 30 4.89 -1.65 -10.39
N SER A 31 3.86 -2.39 -9.98
CA SER A 31 3.30 -3.47 -10.79
C SER A 31 2.64 -2.93 -12.06
N PHE A 32 1.88 -1.84 -11.97
CA PHE A 32 1.27 -1.16 -13.13
C PHE A 32 2.29 -0.84 -14.22
N TYR A 33 3.43 -0.22 -13.89
CA TYR A 33 4.44 0.15 -14.91
C TYR A 33 5.23 -1.04 -15.44
N VAL A 34 5.55 -2.01 -14.58
CA VAL A 34 6.22 -3.25 -15.01
C VAL A 34 5.38 -3.96 -16.08
N LEU A 35 4.06 -3.96 -15.91
CA LEU A 35 3.10 -4.61 -16.81
C LEU A 35 2.75 -3.76 -18.02
N GLY A 36 2.49 -2.47 -17.84
CA GLY A 36 2.05 -1.57 -18.91
C GLY A 36 3.16 -1.17 -19.88
N LYS A 37 4.41 -1.15 -19.41
CA LYS A 37 5.58 -0.86 -20.26
C LYS A 37 6.37 -2.12 -20.66
N GLY A 38 6.01 -3.30 -20.11
CA GLY A 38 6.65 -4.59 -20.44
C GLY A 38 8.12 -4.72 -20.02
N ARG A 39 8.54 -4.00 -18.98
CA ARG A 39 9.95 -3.90 -18.52
C ARG A 39 10.18 -4.62 -17.18
N SER A 40 9.62 -5.81 -17.00
CA SER A 40 9.96 -6.64 -15.85
C SER A 40 11.34 -7.27 -16.02
N SER A 41 12.10 -7.41 -14.93
CA SER A 41 13.26 -8.31 -14.90
C SER A 41 12.86 -9.79 -15.08
N SER A 42 11.58 -10.12 -14.87
CA SER A 42 11.04 -11.46 -15.10
C SER A 42 10.68 -11.69 -16.57
N LYS A 43 11.51 -12.47 -17.28
CA LYS A 43 11.24 -12.92 -18.66
C LYS A 43 9.88 -13.62 -18.79
N ARG A 44 9.48 -14.39 -17.78
CA ARG A 44 8.20 -15.11 -17.75
C ARG A 44 7.02 -14.15 -17.72
N LEU A 45 7.12 -13.06 -16.95
CA LEU A 45 6.05 -12.08 -16.87
C LEU A 45 5.88 -11.33 -18.19
N ASN A 46 6.99 -10.88 -18.79
CA ASN A 46 6.97 -10.17 -20.06
C ASN A 46 6.39 -11.00 -21.21
N ARG A 47 6.56 -12.33 -21.18
CA ARG A 47 5.97 -13.23 -22.18
C ARG A 47 4.45 -13.28 -22.06
N VAL A 48 3.93 -13.45 -20.85
CA VAL A 48 2.49 -13.59 -20.61
C VAL A 48 1.76 -12.26 -20.84
N SER A 49 2.35 -11.14 -20.42
CA SER A 49 1.76 -9.81 -20.61
C SER A 49 1.65 -9.37 -22.08
N ARG A 50 2.39 -10.00 -22.99
CA ARG A 50 2.27 -9.75 -24.45
C ARG A 50 1.11 -10.49 -25.10
N LEU A 51 0.66 -11.59 -24.50
CA LEU A 51 -0.40 -12.44 -25.05
C LEU A 51 -1.81 -11.94 -24.73
N ILE A 52 -1.95 -11.14 -23.67
CA ILE A 52 -3.24 -10.66 -23.19
C ILE A 52 -3.25 -9.13 -23.24
N PRO A 53 -4.05 -8.51 -24.12
CA PRO A 53 -4.20 -7.06 -24.15
C PRO A 53 -4.94 -6.58 -22.87
N MET A 54 -4.25 -5.78 -22.06
CA MET A 54 -4.76 -5.28 -20.78
C MET A 54 -4.86 -3.75 -20.79
N CYS A 55 -6.01 -3.24 -20.38
CA CYS A 55 -6.15 -1.87 -19.91
C CYS A 55 -5.81 -1.84 -18.43
N LEU A 56 -4.65 -1.29 -18.08
CA LEU A 56 -4.20 -1.21 -16.69
C LEU A 56 -4.73 0.08 -16.06
N TRP A 57 -5.14 0.01 -14.81
CA TRP A 57 -5.45 1.17 -13.97
C TRP A 57 -4.85 0.98 -12.57
N THR A 58 -4.49 2.07 -11.90
CA THR A 58 -3.87 2.01 -10.57
C THR A 58 -4.48 3.04 -9.64
N ILE A 59 -4.72 2.63 -8.39
CA ILE A 59 -5.45 3.42 -7.39
C ILE A 59 -4.54 3.83 -6.23
N SER A 60 -3.27 3.41 -6.21
CA SER A 60 -2.43 3.64 -5.04
C SER A 60 -2.16 5.14 -4.82
N LYS A 61 -2.74 5.69 -3.74
CA LYS A 61 -2.21 6.90 -3.09
C LYS A 61 -1.08 6.52 -2.13
N TRP A 62 -0.10 7.41 -2.04
CA TRP A 62 1.07 7.34 -1.17
C TRP A 62 0.65 7.30 0.32
N ASN A 63 0.72 6.14 0.97
CA ASN A 63 0.38 6.03 2.39
C ASN A 63 1.61 6.18 3.30
N PHE A 64 1.48 7.07 4.28
CA PHE A 64 2.47 7.41 5.33
C PHE A 64 2.32 6.57 6.61
N SER A 65 1.58 5.47 6.56
CA SER A 65 1.01 4.81 7.74
C SER A 65 2.01 4.25 8.76
N ASP A 66 3.24 3.95 8.37
CA ASP A 66 4.08 3.09 9.21
C ASP A 66 4.95 3.88 10.21
N GLY A 67 5.06 5.21 10.08
CA GLY A 67 5.95 6.03 10.91
C GLY A 67 5.65 5.93 12.41
N ALA A 68 4.39 6.21 12.77
CA ALA A 68 3.93 6.18 14.15
C ALA A 68 4.01 4.78 14.78
N SER A 69 3.72 3.72 14.01
CA SER A 69 3.80 2.33 14.50
C SER A 69 5.22 1.94 14.90
N TYR A 70 6.23 2.34 14.11
CA TYR A 70 7.62 2.07 14.46
C TYR A 70 8.08 2.86 15.68
N GLU A 71 7.69 4.12 15.77
CA GLU A 71 8.03 4.99 16.91
C GLU A 71 7.43 4.46 18.21
N ASN A 72 6.13 4.13 18.19
CA ASN A 72 5.44 3.56 19.35
C ASN A 72 6.05 2.21 19.77
N ALA A 73 6.40 1.35 18.82
CA ALA A 73 7.01 0.05 19.11
C ALA A 73 8.41 0.17 19.73
N VAL A 74 9.23 1.11 19.23
CA VAL A 74 10.55 1.39 19.81
C VAL A 74 10.44 2.07 21.18
N ALA A 75 9.48 2.97 21.37
CA ALA A 75 9.20 3.56 22.67
C ALA A 75 8.75 2.50 23.70
N ALA A 76 7.93 1.53 23.27
CA ALA A 76 7.51 0.42 24.13
C ALA A 76 8.70 -0.43 24.60
N LEU A 77 9.67 -0.72 23.71
CA LEU A 77 10.93 -1.37 24.10
C LEU A 77 11.67 -0.56 25.16
N PHE A 78 11.88 0.75 24.96
CA PHE A 78 12.61 1.56 25.94
C PHE A 78 11.88 1.67 27.27
N LYS A 79 10.55 1.70 27.25
CA LYS A 79 9.72 1.63 28.46
C LYS A 79 9.92 0.31 29.20
N TYR A 80 9.93 -0.82 28.48
CA TYR A 80 10.22 -2.14 29.03
C TYR A 80 11.62 -2.20 29.65
N LEU A 81 12.64 -1.71 28.95
CA LEU A 81 14.03 -1.68 29.45
C LEU A 81 14.15 -0.82 30.72
N ASN A 82 13.50 0.34 30.75
CA ASN A 82 13.50 1.19 31.93
C ASN A 82 12.79 0.54 33.11
N ALA A 83 11.69 -0.18 32.87
CA ALA A 83 10.92 -0.85 33.92
C ALA A 83 11.63 -2.09 34.50
N LEU A 84 12.23 -2.95 33.66
CA LEU A 84 12.88 -4.18 34.13
C LEU A 84 14.35 -4.01 34.53
N ARG A 85 15.11 -3.17 33.82
CA ARG A 85 16.57 -3.06 34.01
C ARG A 85 16.99 -1.77 34.69
N GLY A 86 16.13 -0.75 34.69
CA GLY A 86 16.46 0.58 35.22
C GLY A 86 17.62 1.27 34.51
N ARG A 87 18.07 0.75 33.35
CA ARG A 87 19.19 1.27 32.57
C ARG A 87 19.07 0.91 31.09
N LEU A 88 19.73 1.70 30.25
CA LEU A 88 19.83 1.44 28.82
C LEU A 88 21.06 0.57 28.49
N PRO A 89 21.01 -0.22 27.40
CA PRO A 89 22.16 -0.99 26.91
C PRO A 89 23.29 -0.04 26.50
N ARG A 90 24.52 -0.38 26.88
CA ARG A 90 25.72 0.42 26.64
C ARG A 90 26.48 -0.03 25.39
N THR A 91 26.25 -1.28 24.97
CA THR A 91 26.89 -1.85 23.78
C THR A 91 25.86 -2.35 22.76
N MET A 92 26.27 -2.49 21.50
CA MET A 92 25.40 -3.01 20.45
C MET A 92 25.07 -4.51 20.64
N ALA A 93 25.97 -5.26 21.27
CA ALA A 93 25.73 -6.67 21.61
C ALA A 93 24.67 -6.79 22.72
N GLU A 94 24.82 -5.99 23.78
CA GLU A 94 23.84 -5.91 24.87
C GLU A 94 22.47 -5.44 24.36
N LEU A 95 22.44 -4.51 23.41
CA LEU A 95 21.19 -4.10 22.75
C LEU A 95 20.51 -5.26 21.99
N ASP A 96 21.28 -6.13 21.33
CA ASP A 96 20.73 -7.29 20.62
C ASP A 96 20.19 -8.35 21.58
N GLU A 97 20.91 -8.60 22.68
CA GLU A 97 20.48 -9.52 23.74
C GLU A 97 19.20 -9.03 24.43
N GLU A 98 19.16 -7.77 24.87
CA GLU A 98 17.99 -7.19 25.51
C GLU A 98 16.79 -7.08 24.55
N LEU A 99 17.04 -6.85 23.25
CA LEU A 99 15.98 -6.90 22.24
C LEU A 99 15.47 -8.34 22.03
N ALA A 100 16.34 -9.34 22.06
CA ALA A 100 15.95 -10.75 21.96
C ALA A 100 15.11 -11.18 23.16
N GLU A 101 15.51 -10.80 24.37
CA GLU A 101 14.74 -10.97 25.61
C GLU A 101 13.38 -10.28 25.53
N TYR A 102 13.32 -9.04 25.04
CA TYR A 102 12.05 -8.34 24.83
C TYR A 102 11.15 -9.07 23.83
N ILE A 103 11.68 -9.55 22.70
CA ILE A 103 10.91 -10.34 21.73
C ILE A 103 10.41 -11.65 22.36
N ASN A 104 11.20 -12.29 23.22
CA ASN A 104 10.80 -13.47 23.97
C ASN A 104 9.69 -13.16 24.98
N HIS A 105 9.77 -12.04 25.69
CA HIS A 105 8.71 -11.58 26.58
C HIS A 105 7.39 -11.36 25.80
N LEU A 106 7.44 -10.64 24.68
CA LEU A 106 6.26 -10.46 23.81
C LEU A 106 5.68 -11.80 23.34
N TYR A 107 6.54 -12.78 23.05
CA TYR A 107 6.10 -14.12 22.67
C TYR A 107 5.38 -14.83 23.82
N GLN A 108 5.92 -14.77 25.04
CA GLN A 108 5.37 -15.43 26.22
C GLN A 108 4.05 -14.80 26.68
N GLU A 109 3.92 -13.47 26.57
CA GLU A 109 2.67 -12.75 26.86
C GLU A 109 1.60 -12.94 25.78
N GLY A 110 1.95 -13.54 24.63
CA GLY A 110 1.02 -13.76 23.52
C GLY A 110 0.73 -12.50 22.69
N ASP A 111 1.62 -11.51 22.74
CA ASP A 111 1.49 -10.27 21.96
C ASP A 111 1.58 -10.54 20.44
N ALA A 112 1.17 -9.54 19.66
CA ALA A 112 1.20 -9.66 18.21
C ALA A 112 2.65 -9.71 17.67
N VAL A 113 2.96 -10.71 16.85
CA VAL A 113 4.26 -10.84 16.14
C VAL A 113 4.61 -9.59 15.29
N THR A 114 3.60 -8.84 14.87
CA THR A 114 3.76 -7.56 14.16
C THR A 114 4.44 -6.50 15.01
N LEU A 115 4.18 -6.46 16.32
CA LEU A 115 4.80 -5.52 17.25
C LEU A 115 6.31 -5.77 17.33
N ALA A 116 6.74 -7.02 17.50
CA ALA A 116 8.15 -7.40 17.47
C ALA A 116 8.82 -7.03 16.13
N GLY A 117 8.11 -7.24 15.02
CA GLY A 117 8.55 -6.81 13.69
C GLY A 117 8.74 -5.29 13.58
N TRP A 118 7.78 -4.51 14.09
CA TRP A 118 7.87 -3.05 14.11
C TRP A 118 9.00 -2.54 14.99
N THR A 119 9.22 -3.12 16.16
CA THR A 119 10.34 -2.75 17.04
C THR A 119 11.68 -2.93 16.33
N LEU A 120 11.90 -4.11 15.72
CA LEU A 120 13.15 -4.42 15.04
C LEU A 120 13.37 -3.57 13.79
N SER A 121 12.33 -3.37 12.97
CA SER A 121 12.39 -2.47 11.82
C SER A 121 12.55 -1.00 12.23
N GLY A 122 11.91 -0.58 13.31
CA GLY A 122 11.99 0.76 13.89
C GLY A 122 13.40 1.06 14.38
N LEU A 123 14.02 0.17 15.16
CA LEU A 123 15.42 0.31 15.58
C LEU A 123 16.37 0.44 14.38
N LYS A 124 16.24 -0.42 13.37
CA LYS A 124 17.05 -0.33 12.14
C LYS A 124 16.82 0.96 11.35
N ARG A 125 15.65 1.59 11.52
CA ARG A 125 15.27 2.85 10.85
C ARG A 125 15.84 4.06 11.61
N PHE A 126 15.61 4.14 12.91
CA PHE A 126 16.01 5.27 13.75
C PHE A 126 17.50 5.22 14.14
N PHE A 127 18.08 4.01 14.26
CA PHE A 127 19.48 3.79 14.62
C PHE A 127 20.17 2.87 13.60
N PRO A 128 20.49 3.34 12.38
CA PRO A 128 21.07 2.50 11.33
C PRO A 128 22.35 1.75 11.72
N ARG A 129 23.12 2.26 12.69
CA ARG A 129 24.35 1.64 13.22
C ARG A 129 24.11 0.27 13.87
N CYS A 130 22.91 -0.01 14.38
CA CYS A 130 22.63 -1.30 15.03
C CYS A 130 22.41 -2.44 14.02
N ARG A 131 22.15 -2.14 12.74
CA ARG A 131 21.75 -3.14 11.72
C ARG A 131 22.62 -4.41 11.66
N PRO A 132 23.97 -4.34 11.62
CA PRO A 132 24.80 -5.54 11.52
C PRO A 132 24.89 -6.32 12.84
N HIS A 133 24.48 -5.71 13.96
CA HIS A 133 24.65 -6.28 15.29
C HIS A 133 23.39 -6.99 15.83
N LEU A 134 22.24 -6.83 15.16
CA LEU A 134 20.96 -7.39 15.62
C LEU A 134 20.74 -8.84 15.14
N LEU A 135 21.69 -9.75 15.35
CA LEU A 135 21.62 -11.11 14.80
C LEU A 135 20.71 -12.01 15.63
N THR A 136 20.84 -11.97 16.96
CA THR A 136 20.11 -12.82 17.90
C THR A 136 18.64 -12.46 17.91
N SER A 137 18.31 -11.18 18.04
CA SER A 137 16.92 -10.69 17.98
C SER A 137 16.22 -11.05 16.67
N GLN A 138 16.95 -11.02 15.54
CA GLN A 138 16.41 -11.46 14.24
C GLN A 138 16.11 -12.96 14.22
N LEU A 139 16.95 -13.79 14.84
CA LEU A 139 16.71 -15.23 14.94
C LEU A 139 15.46 -15.52 15.77
N PHE A 140 15.28 -14.83 16.90
CA PHE A 140 14.10 -14.95 17.75
C PHE A 140 12.81 -14.61 16.98
N LEU A 141 12.79 -13.46 16.31
CA LEU A 141 11.64 -13.06 15.49
C LEU A 141 11.36 -14.06 14.36
N ARG A 142 12.40 -14.57 13.68
CA ARG A 142 12.23 -15.55 12.61
C ARG A 142 11.71 -16.89 13.12
N ASN A 143 12.16 -17.32 14.29
CA ASN A 143 11.66 -18.54 14.93
C ASN A 143 10.20 -18.38 15.34
N TRP A 144 9.85 -17.25 15.95
CA TRP A 144 8.45 -16.93 16.26
C TRP A 144 7.58 -16.94 15.00
N GLN A 145 8.02 -16.30 13.91
CA GLN A 145 7.28 -16.29 12.64
C GLN A 145 7.06 -17.68 12.03
N ARG A 146 7.95 -18.66 12.31
CA ARG A 146 7.78 -20.05 11.85
C ARG A 146 6.74 -20.81 12.66
N VAL A 147 6.68 -20.57 13.96
CA VAL A 147 5.75 -21.24 14.88
C VAL A 147 4.38 -20.58 14.85
N HIS A 148 4.32 -19.27 14.62
CA HIS A 148 3.07 -18.52 14.56
C HIS A 148 2.24 -18.95 13.33
N LEU A 149 1.11 -19.61 13.55
CA LEU A 149 0.15 -19.90 12.48
C LEU A 149 -0.55 -18.60 12.09
N PRO A 150 -0.39 -18.10 10.85
CA PRO A 150 -1.11 -16.92 10.42
C PRO A 150 -2.61 -17.23 10.37
N GLN A 151 -3.38 -16.63 11.29
CA GLN A 151 -4.83 -16.68 11.23
C GLN A 151 -5.27 -15.81 10.05
N ARG A 152 -5.74 -16.47 8.99
CA ARG A 152 -6.25 -15.79 7.80
C ARG A 152 -7.75 -15.66 7.92
N THR A 153 -8.26 -14.44 7.84
CA THR A 153 -9.69 -14.24 7.61
C THR A 153 -10.06 -14.91 6.29
N SER A 154 -11.08 -15.76 6.31
CA SER A 154 -11.63 -16.35 5.09
C SER A 154 -12.01 -15.22 4.13
N PRO A 155 -11.64 -15.33 2.83
CA PRO A 155 -12.00 -14.30 1.87
C PRO A 155 -13.52 -14.14 1.83
N MET A 156 -13.96 -12.90 1.80
CA MET A 156 -15.38 -12.60 1.70
C MET A 156 -15.96 -13.23 0.44
N THR A 157 -17.15 -13.83 0.54
CA THR A 157 -17.84 -14.39 -0.61
C THR A 157 -18.61 -13.31 -1.36
N TRP A 158 -18.92 -13.57 -2.63
CA TRP A 158 -19.79 -12.67 -3.41
C TRP A 158 -21.18 -12.50 -2.77
N LEU A 159 -21.72 -13.58 -2.20
CA LEU A 159 -22.99 -13.53 -1.47
C LEU A 159 -22.89 -12.62 -0.23
N GLY A 160 -21.80 -12.73 0.54
CA GLY A 160 -21.54 -11.86 1.67
C GLY A 160 -21.43 -10.39 1.25
N ALA A 161 -20.69 -10.10 0.18
CA ALA A 161 -20.58 -8.75 -0.37
C ALA A 161 -21.94 -8.17 -0.78
N ARG A 162 -22.78 -8.95 -1.49
CA ARG A 162 -24.14 -8.55 -1.86
C ARG A 162 -25.04 -8.31 -0.65
N ALA A 163 -24.99 -9.19 0.34
CA ALA A 163 -25.78 -9.07 1.56
C ALA A 163 -25.41 -7.79 2.33
N MET A 164 -24.12 -7.52 2.51
CA MET A 164 -23.66 -6.29 3.17
C MET A 164 -24.02 -5.04 2.37
N ALA A 165 -23.89 -5.06 1.04
CA ALA A 165 -24.27 -3.92 0.21
C ALA A 165 -25.79 -3.67 0.24
N GLY A 166 -26.61 -4.73 0.23
CA GLY A 166 -28.06 -4.63 0.39
C GLY A 166 -28.47 -4.09 1.77
N ALA A 167 -27.79 -4.53 2.83
CA ALA A 167 -27.98 -4.00 4.18
C ALA A 167 -27.62 -2.51 4.26
N ALA A 168 -26.48 -2.11 3.70
CA ALA A 168 -26.07 -0.70 3.64
C ALA A 168 -27.09 0.16 2.87
N TYR A 169 -27.60 -0.34 1.74
CA TYR A 169 -28.63 0.34 0.97
C TYR A 169 -29.94 0.52 1.76
N LYS A 170 -30.38 -0.53 2.48
CA LYS A 170 -31.59 -0.49 3.31
C LYS A 170 -31.50 0.54 4.45
N VAL A 171 -30.29 0.79 4.97
CA VAL A 171 -30.02 1.80 6.01
C VAL A 171 -29.86 3.22 5.41
N GLY A 172 -30.12 3.39 4.10
CA GLY A 172 -30.01 4.69 3.44
C GLY A 172 -28.57 5.12 3.16
N ARG A 173 -27.62 4.17 3.09
CA ARG A 173 -26.19 4.40 2.78
C ARG A 173 -25.82 3.81 1.41
N PRO A 174 -26.31 4.40 0.29
CA PRO A 174 -25.99 3.92 -1.05
C PRO A 174 -24.51 4.12 -1.41
N ASP A 175 -23.84 5.10 -0.79
CA ASP A 175 -22.40 5.34 -0.86
C ASP A 175 -21.58 4.13 -0.39
N LEU A 176 -21.96 3.56 0.75
CA LEU A 176 -21.32 2.40 1.34
C LEU A 176 -21.62 1.13 0.53
N ALA A 177 -22.86 0.97 0.06
CA ALA A 177 -23.24 -0.15 -0.79
C ALA A 177 -22.41 -0.20 -2.09
N LEU A 178 -22.29 0.95 -2.77
CA LEU A 178 -21.44 1.08 -3.95
C LEU A 178 -19.97 0.81 -3.62
N SER A 179 -19.49 1.35 -2.49
CA SER A 179 -18.11 1.16 -2.04
C SER A 179 -17.78 -0.31 -1.75
N ILE A 180 -18.70 -1.06 -1.13
CA ILE A 180 -18.54 -2.51 -0.91
C ILE A 180 -18.41 -3.25 -2.25
N PHE A 181 -19.24 -2.91 -3.24
CA PHE A 181 -19.16 -3.53 -4.57
C PHE A 181 -17.87 -3.18 -5.31
N LEU A 182 -17.48 -1.91 -5.32
CA LEU A 182 -16.23 -1.47 -5.95
C LEU A 182 -15.01 -2.09 -5.26
N GLY A 183 -14.99 -2.09 -3.93
CA GLY A 183 -13.93 -2.70 -3.14
C GLY A 183 -13.81 -4.20 -3.40
N PHE A 184 -14.94 -4.91 -3.47
CA PHE A 184 -14.97 -6.34 -3.76
C PHE A 184 -14.56 -6.67 -5.20
N ALA A 185 -15.13 -5.99 -6.20
CA ALA A 185 -14.89 -6.26 -7.61
C ALA A 185 -13.45 -5.92 -8.04
N PHE A 186 -12.88 -4.86 -7.48
CA PHE A 186 -11.54 -4.39 -7.83
C PHE A 186 -10.48 -4.71 -6.78
N PHE A 187 -10.82 -5.47 -5.73
CA PHE A 187 -9.93 -5.82 -4.62
C PHE A 187 -9.26 -4.60 -3.98
N LEU A 188 -10.01 -3.51 -3.81
CA LEU A 188 -9.47 -2.28 -3.24
C LEU A 188 -9.35 -2.39 -1.73
N ARG A 189 -8.23 -1.91 -1.21
CA ARG A 189 -8.11 -1.69 0.25
C ARG A 189 -8.98 -0.51 0.67
N THR A 190 -9.38 -0.48 1.94
CA THR A 190 -10.22 0.59 2.51
C THR A 190 -9.70 1.99 2.16
N MET A 191 -8.40 2.23 2.31
CA MET A 191 -7.82 3.53 1.97
C MET A 191 -7.78 3.81 0.48
N GLU A 192 -7.59 2.80 -0.36
CA GLU A 192 -7.64 2.95 -1.83
C GLU A 192 -9.06 3.32 -2.27
N LEU A 193 -10.06 2.63 -1.71
CA LEU A 193 -11.49 2.84 -1.93
C LEU A 193 -11.92 4.26 -1.51
N LEU A 194 -11.56 4.70 -0.30
CA LEU A 194 -11.84 6.06 0.19
C LEU A 194 -11.09 7.14 -0.59
N SER A 195 -9.96 6.78 -1.20
CA SER A 195 -9.14 7.70 -1.95
C SER A 195 -9.48 7.80 -3.44
N LEU A 196 -10.49 7.04 -3.90
CA LEU A 196 -10.94 7.05 -5.29
C LEU A 196 -11.30 8.47 -5.70
N THR A 197 -10.46 9.03 -6.57
CA THR A 197 -10.69 10.31 -7.22
C THR A 197 -10.92 10.09 -8.70
N ILE A 198 -11.79 10.89 -9.30
CA ILE A 198 -11.99 10.91 -10.76
C ILE A 198 -10.68 11.29 -11.49
N ARG A 199 -9.73 11.91 -10.78
CA ARG A 199 -8.40 12.32 -11.30
C ARG A 199 -7.30 11.35 -10.84
N ARG A 200 -6.36 11.06 -11.74
CA ARG A 200 -5.14 10.29 -11.45
C ARG A 200 -4.12 11.11 -10.64
N GLY A 201 -3.40 10.45 -9.73
CA GLY A 201 -1.97 10.72 -9.51
C GLY A 201 -1.59 11.63 -8.34
N GLY A 202 -1.45 11.05 -7.14
CA GLY A 202 -0.91 11.77 -5.98
C GLY A 202 0.57 12.21 -6.15
N ALA A 203 1.40 11.45 -6.88
CA ALA A 203 2.79 11.86 -7.16
C ALA A 203 2.88 13.02 -8.15
N THR A 204 2.02 13.02 -9.17
CA THR A 204 1.97 14.09 -10.18
C THR A 204 1.43 15.39 -9.56
N GLU A 205 0.37 15.31 -8.76
CA GLU A 205 -0.16 16.43 -7.99
C GLU A 205 0.88 16.97 -6.99
N TYR A 206 1.54 16.08 -6.24
CA TYR A 206 2.58 16.48 -5.29
C TYR A 206 3.76 17.18 -5.98
N TYR A 207 4.19 16.67 -7.14
CA TYR A 207 5.20 17.32 -7.96
C TYR A 207 4.72 18.67 -8.50
N GLN A 208 3.48 18.77 -8.99
CA GLN A 208 2.91 20.03 -9.46
C GLN A 208 2.90 21.10 -8.37
N ARG A 209 2.64 20.71 -7.11
CA ARG A 209 2.65 21.63 -5.97
C ARG A 209 4.06 21.99 -5.50
N THR A 210 4.97 21.02 -5.45
CA THR A 210 6.30 21.21 -4.83
C THR A 210 7.40 21.56 -5.84
N GLN A 211 7.18 21.33 -7.13
CA GLN A 211 8.12 21.49 -8.24
C GLN A 211 9.50 20.83 -7.98
N SER A 212 9.54 19.83 -7.09
CA SER A 212 10.77 19.20 -6.65
C SER A 212 10.73 17.70 -6.90
N LEU A 213 11.53 17.24 -7.85
CA LEU A 213 11.64 15.81 -8.15
C LEU A 213 12.23 15.05 -6.96
N GLY A 214 13.25 15.61 -6.29
CA GLY A 214 13.87 14.98 -5.12
C GLY A 214 12.89 14.74 -3.96
N ARG A 215 12.08 15.75 -3.61
CA ARG A 215 11.03 15.57 -2.58
C ARG A 215 9.99 14.55 -3.02
N THR A 216 9.57 14.60 -4.29
CA THR A 216 8.64 13.64 -4.87
C THR A 216 9.19 12.22 -4.88
N MET A 217 10.50 12.04 -5.08
CA MET A 217 11.17 10.74 -5.05
C MET A 217 11.31 10.18 -3.64
N VAL A 218 11.68 11.00 -2.66
CA VAL A 218 11.80 10.59 -1.25
C VAL A 218 10.42 10.19 -0.73
N GLN A 219 9.43 11.06 -0.94
CA GLN A 219 8.02 10.79 -0.65
C GLN A 219 7.56 9.53 -1.39
N GLY A 220 7.97 9.43 -2.65
CA GLY A 220 7.69 8.38 -3.60
C GLY A 220 8.48 7.09 -3.41
N ARG A 221 9.33 6.99 -2.38
CA ARG A 221 10.25 5.85 -2.17
C ARG A 221 10.91 5.35 -3.48
N TRP A 222 11.15 6.24 -4.44
CA TRP A 222 11.68 5.89 -5.75
C TRP A 222 13.19 5.88 -5.67
N LYS A 223 13.76 4.72 -5.99
CA LYS A 223 15.20 4.50 -5.95
C LYS A 223 15.93 5.12 -7.15
N ASP A 224 15.25 5.28 -8.27
CA ASP A 224 15.83 5.76 -9.53
C ASP A 224 15.20 7.09 -9.97
N SER A 225 16.05 8.09 -10.17
CA SER A 225 15.65 9.45 -10.57
C SER A 225 15.20 9.52 -12.02
N GLN A 226 15.73 8.66 -12.88
CA GLN A 226 15.36 8.64 -14.29
C GLN A 226 13.92 8.11 -14.45
N THR A 227 13.60 7.00 -13.79
CA THR A 227 12.25 6.44 -13.72
C THR A 227 11.26 7.44 -13.13
N ALA A 228 11.66 8.13 -12.07
CA ALA A 228 10.85 9.17 -11.43
C ALA A 228 10.46 10.30 -12.38
N ARG A 229 11.43 10.79 -13.14
CA ARG A 229 11.24 11.89 -14.08
C ARG A 229 10.33 11.48 -15.24
N ILE A 230 10.60 10.32 -15.85
CA ILE A 230 9.77 9.75 -16.90
C ILE A 230 8.32 9.61 -16.42
N TYR A 231 8.11 9.14 -15.19
CA TYR A 231 6.78 9.01 -14.61
C TYR A 231 6.04 10.35 -14.51
N ILE A 232 6.71 11.37 -13.98
CA ILE A 232 6.09 12.67 -13.72
C ILE A 232 5.77 13.37 -15.04
N ASP A 233 6.70 13.32 -16.00
CA ASP A 233 6.53 13.98 -17.30
C ASP A 233 5.42 13.32 -18.13
N ASP A 234 5.35 11.99 -18.15
CA ASP A 234 4.29 11.20 -18.81
C ASP A 234 2.90 11.51 -18.21
N ALA A 235 2.83 11.58 -16.89
CA ALA A 235 1.58 11.93 -16.19
C ALA A 235 1.17 13.39 -16.44
N ARG A 236 2.11 14.34 -16.51
CA ARG A 236 1.83 15.74 -16.87
C ARG A 236 1.35 15.87 -18.31
N ALA A 237 1.98 15.18 -19.26
CA ALA A 237 1.54 15.16 -20.65
C ALA A 237 0.12 14.60 -20.78
N THR A 238 -0.18 13.52 -20.06
CA THR A 238 -1.52 12.94 -20.03
C THR A 238 -2.55 13.89 -19.40
N LEU A 239 -2.19 14.65 -18.35
CA LEU A 239 -3.09 15.66 -17.76
C LEU A 239 -3.44 16.78 -18.74
N VAL A 240 -2.50 17.17 -19.60
CA VAL A 240 -2.76 18.14 -20.68
C VAL A 240 -3.70 17.54 -21.72
N GLN A 241 -3.52 16.26 -22.09
CA GLN A 241 -4.43 15.56 -23.01
C GLN A 241 -5.82 15.33 -22.42
N LEU A 242 -5.92 15.16 -21.11
CA LEU A 242 -7.17 15.03 -20.35
C LEU A 242 -7.78 16.38 -19.97
N SER A 243 -7.23 17.50 -20.47
CA SER A 243 -7.90 18.80 -20.34
C SER A 243 -9.25 18.69 -21.03
N LEU A 244 -10.28 18.60 -20.20
CA LEU A 244 -11.66 18.48 -20.62
C LEU A 244 -11.98 19.65 -21.56
N SER A 245 -12.70 19.36 -22.64
CA SER A 245 -13.25 20.39 -23.53
C SER A 245 -13.93 21.48 -22.68
N PRO A 246 -13.84 22.78 -23.03
CA PRO A 246 -14.37 23.87 -22.21
C PRO A 246 -15.79 23.67 -21.65
N PRO A 247 -16.76 23.05 -22.37
CA PRO A 247 -18.08 22.73 -21.83
C PRO A 247 -18.04 21.68 -20.70
N THR A 248 -17.21 20.65 -20.85
CA THR A 248 -17.05 19.57 -19.86
C THR A 248 -16.26 20.04 -18.64
N ALA A 249 -15.34 21.00 -18.81
CA ALA A 249 -14.66 21.67 -17.70
C ALA A 249 -15.62 22.57 -16.91
N ALA A 250 -16.56 23.26 -17.57
CA ALA A 250 -17.64 23.99 -16.90
C ALA A 250 -18.55 23.05 -16.11
N LEU A 251 -18.97 21.92 -16.71
CA LEU A 251 -19.76 20.88 -16.03
C LEU A 251 -19.02 20.27 -14.82
N GLN A 252 -17.71 20.05 -14.93
CA GLN A 252 -16.90 19.56 -13.82
C GLN A 252 -16.82 20.59 -12.68
N ARG A 253 -16.71 21.89 -12.99
CA ARG A 253 -16.70 22.96 -11.98
C ARG A 253 -18.05 23.08 -11.28
N SER A 254 -19.16 22.96 -12.01
CA SER A 254 -20.51 22.97 -11.42
C SER A 254 -20.82 21.70 -10.62
N LEU A 255 -20.34 20.52 -11.05
CA LEU A 255 -20.43 19.31 -10.23
C LEU A 255 -19.54 19.38 -8.98
N ALA A 256 -18.33 19.95 -9.09
CA ALA A 256 -17.44 20.16 -7.96
C ALA A 256 -17.97 21.18 -6.95
N SER A 257 -18.78 22.16 -7.35
CA SER A 257 -19.46 23.06 -6.41
C SER A 257 -20.64 22.39 -5.73
N VAL A 258 -21.37 21.50 -6.43
CA VAL A 258 -22.44 20.67 -5.83
C VAL A 258 -21.87 19.71 -4.78
N TRP A 259 -20.67 19.14 -5.03
CA TRP A 259 -20.04 18.16 -4.14
C TRP A 259 -19.19 18.78 -3.02
N ARG A 260 -19.10 20.12 -2.94
CA ARG A 260 -18.49 20.83 -1.80
C ARG A 260 -19.42 20.97 -0.60
N VAL A 261 -20.68 20.55 -0.70
CA VAL A 261 -21.59 20.57 0.44
C VAL A 261 -21.39 19.29 1.25
N ALA A 262 -21.04 19.50 2.53
CA ALA A 262 -20.91 18.55 3.64
C ALA A 262 -19.53 17.91 3.91
N VAL A 263 -18.57 18.73 4.34
CA VAL A 263 -17.79 18.42 5.56
C VAL A 263 -17.89 19.63 6.49
N PRO A 264 -18.82 19.64 7.46
CA PRO A 264 -18.83 20.67 8.49
C PRO A 264 -17.73 20.38 9.51
N GLY A 265 -16.86 21.36 9.75
CA GLY A 265 -16.06 21.47 10.97
C GLY A 265 -14.66 20.83 10.91
N CYS A 266 -13.67 21.65 10.55
CA CYS A 266 -12.29 21.53 11.06
C CYS A 266 -11.53 22.84 10.75
N CYS A 267 -11.95 23.92 11.41
CA CYS A 267 -11.14 25.13 11.61
C CYS A 267 -11.53 25.72 12.98
N SER A 268 -10.71 25.39 13.97
CA SER A 268 -10.37 26.23 15.13
C SER A 268 -9.15 25.58 15.78
#